data_AF-A0A0E3BHF8-F1
#
_entry.id   AF-A0A0E3BHF8-F1
#
_cell.length_a   1.000
_cell.length_b   1.000
_cell.length_c   1.000
_cell.angle_alpha   90.00
_cell.angle_beta   90.00
_cell.angle_gamma   90.00
#
_symmetry.space_group_name_H-M   'P 1'
#
loop_
_entity.id
_entity.type
_entity.pdbx_description
1 polymer ?
#
loop_
_entity_poly.entity_id
_entity_poly.type
_entity_poly.pdbx_seq_one_letter_code
_entity_poly.pdbx_strand_id
1 'polypeptide(L)'
;MQDLIAQISQQWLQLPDCQAEHKDAARTRISSSAAAGSMDVEFFVHHGGNGAFSATRYEEAMQLGAEHRLHAWITLRDAAGEVIHHEVSCNPGRFAQLLHEWRTAPDAAPAQVIIQAMARSPYTDETEACVPAMDQDLNLGMLDTLADAGPALEQLQADVAAIDPVRLLQSWPRDDRGRLAARTTAILAAYGPATRKRQPCLMVRSVMQSKMPGWQLLLSSEFLYNCRHQWSDARWLWSSAEAPKDSELERKARQLMAQGRISEACALYGIELHERVRRLAAGQSFQRFSPAPEPWAQELRAALLQLAPWRLTAGLQRIQEHLIQANRKAPKPGSWERKLFWFSGQRQQARWGPGVRFDEDGKPVLDLIVTASNEHFPEPDWKQQPR
;
A
#
# COMPACT_ATOMS: atom_id res chain seq x y z
N MET A 1 -21.32 27.64 -22.67
CA MET A 1 -20.25 27.96 -21.70
C MET A 1 -20.79 28.70 -20.47
N GLN A 2 -21.55 29.80 -20.62
CA GLN A 2 -22.49 30.28 -19.56
C GLN A 2 -23.41 29.16 -19.03
N ASP A 3 -23.69 28.19 -19.90
CA ASP A 3 -24.36 26.93 -19.61
C ASP A 3 -23.75 26.14 -18.43
N LEU A 4 -22.42 26.16 -18.20
CA LEU A 4 -21.83 25.39 -17.09
C LEU A 4 -22.17 25.99 -15.72
N ILE A 5 -22.08 27.32 -15.56
CA ILE A 5 -22.46 28.00 -14.31
C ILE A 5 -23.94 27.74 -14.02
N ALA A 6 -24.80 27.88 -15.04
CA ALA A 6 -26.23 27.63 -14.90
C ALA A 6 -26.53 26.15 -14.55
N GLN A 7 -25.90 25.20 -15.24
CA GLN A 7 -26.07 23.76 -15.02
C GLN A 7 -25.65 23.33 -13.62
N ILE A 8 -24.48 23.80 -13.17
CA ILE A 8 -23.97 23.56 -11.81
C ILE A 8 -24.89 24.24 -10.79
N SER A 9 -25.30 25.50 -11.02
CA SER A 9 -26.21 26.22 -10.12
C SER A 9 -27.56 25.54 -9.97
N GLN A 10 -28.10 24.99 -11.06
CA GLN A 10 -29.34 24.23 -11.00
C GLN A 10 -29.27 23.03 -10.05
N GLN A 11 -28.09 22.41 -9.87
CA GLN A 11 -27.98 21.21 -9.02
C GLN A 11 -28.30 21.49 -7.55
N TRP A 12 -27.92 22.64 -7.00
CA TRP A 12 -28.26 22.99 -5.61
C TRP A 12 -29.61 23.71 -5.50
N LEU A 13 -30.02 24.48 -6.51
CA LEU A 13 -31.31 25.18 -6.50
C LEU A 13 -32.51 24.21 -6.50
N GLN A 14 -32.32 22.99 -7.01
CA GLN A 14 -33.33 21.93 -6.99
C GLN A 14 -33.44 21.21 -5.65
N LEU A 15 -32.56 21.51 -4.68
CA LEU A 15 -32.50 20.83 -3.39
C LEU A 15 -33.07 21.75 -2.29
N PRO A 16 -34.21 21.41 -1.68
CA PRO A 16 -34.91 22.30 -0.74
C PRO A 16 -34.16 22.52 0.58
N ASP A 17 -33.25 21.61 0.91
CA ASP A 17 -32.41 21.67 2.11
C ASP A 17 -31.12 22.49 1.91
N CYS A 18 -30.82 22.89 0.68
CA CYS A 18 -29.65 23.70 0.33
C CYS A 18 -29.98 25.20 0.33
N GLN A 19 -29.05 26.00 0.86
CA GLN A 19 -29.06 27.45 0.74
C GLN A 19 -27.78 27.91 0.06
N ALA A 20 -27.88 28.92 -0.80
CA ALA A 20 -26.75 29.48 -1.53
C ALA A 20 -26.56 30.95 -1.14
N GLU A 21 -25.33 31.30 -0.75
CA GLU A 21 -24.86 32.66 -0.52
C GLU A 21 -23.92 33.03 -1.66
N HIS A 22 -24.38 33.90 -2.56
CA HIS A 22 -23.56 34.42 -3.65
C HIS A 22 -22.66 35.54 -3.11
N LYS A 23 -21.34 35.33 -3.17
CA LYS A 23 -20.36 36.32 -2.72
C LYS A 23 -20.01 37.30 -3.84
N ASP A 24 -19.88 36.79 -5.04
CA ASP A 24 -19.68 37.55 -6.28
C ASP A 24 -20.08 36.68 -7.48
N ALA A 25 -19.91 37.19 -8.70
CA ALA A 25 -20.26 36.49 -9.94
C ALA A 25 -19.53 35.14 -10.12
N ALA A 26 -18.36 34.96 -9.49
CA ALA A 26 -17.56 33.73 -9.61
C ALA A 26 -17.76 32.78 -8.45
N ARG A 27 -18.21 33.25 -7.28
CA ARG A 27 -18.13 32.51 -6.03
C ARG A 27 -19.47 32.37 -5.35
N THR A 28 -19.86 31.13 -5.11
CA THR A 28 -21.06 30.78 -4.36
C THR A 28 -20.70 29.85 -3.21
N ARG A 29 -21.18 30.17 -2.02
CA ARG A 29 -21.12 29.28 -0.86
C ARG A 29 -22.46 28.56 -0.73
N ILE A 30 -22.42 27.26 -0.54
CA ILE A 30 -23.59 26.41 -0.38
C ILE A 30 -23.55 25.82 1.04
N SER A 31 -24.64 25.98 1.78
CA SER A 31 -24.92 25.28 3.03
C SER A 31 -26.07 24.31 2.83
N SER A 32 -26.15 23.24 3.63
CA SER A 32 -27.28 22.31 3.61
C SER A 32 -27.68 21.98 5.04
N SER A 33 -28.98 21.87 5.30
CA SER A 33 -29.47 21.36 6.60
C SER A 33 -29.22 19.87 6.80
N ALA A 34 -28.87 19.12 5.73
CA ALA A 34 -28.55 17.70 5.77
C ALA A 34 -27.05 17.41 6.02
N ALA A 35 -26.17 18.40 5.90
CA ALA A 35 -24.73 18.24 6.09
C ALA A 35 -24.13 19.33 6.97
N ALA A 36 -23.20 18.95 7.83
CA ALA A 36 -22.43 19.92 8.59
C ALA A 36 -21.34 20.56 7.71
N GLY A 37 -21.12 21.86 7.87
CA GLY A 37 -20.11 22.63 7.14
C GLY A 37 -20.65 23.32 5.89
N SER A 38 -19.80 23.50 4.87
CA SER A 38 -20.16 24.23 3.65
C SER A 38 -19.40 23.75 2.41
N MET A 39 -19.99 23.96 1.23
CA MET A 39 -19.34 23.80 -0.07
C MET A 39 -19.14 25.18 -0.70
N ASP A 40 -17.88 25.59 -0.89
CA ASP A 40 -17.54 26.79 -1.66
C ASP A 40 -17.29 26.37 -3.12
N VAL A 41 -17.95 27.02 -4.08
CA VAL A 41 -17.77 26.83 -5.52
C VAL A 41 -17.25 28.13 -6.11
N GLU A 42 -16.10 28.08 -6.77
CA GLU A 42 -15.50 29.22 -7.46
C GLU A 42 -15.23 28.90 -8.92
N PHE A 43 -15.63 29.79 -9.82
CA PHE A 43 -15.47 29.60 -11.26
C PHE A 43 -14.21 30.27 -11.79
N PHE A 44 -13.41 29.51 -12.53
CA PHE A 44 -12.18 29.97 -13.20
C PHE A 44 -12.22 29.67 -14.69
N VAL A 45 -11.63 30.55 -15.48
CA VAL A 45 -11.54 30.48 -16.94
C VAL A 45 -10.09 30.21 -17.36
N HIS A 46 -9.87 29.12 -18.09
CA HIS A 46 -8.63 28.90 -18.83
C HIS A 46 -8.73 29.53 -20.21
N HIS A 47 -7.72 30.31 -20.59
CA HIS A 47 -7.65 31.04 -21.87
C HIS A 47 -6.76 30.29 -22.87
N GLY A 48 -7.26 29.93 -24.05
CA GLY A 48 -6.42 29.40 -25.15
C GLY A 48 -6.42 27.88 -25.35
N GLY A 49 -7.51 27.19 -25.00
CA GLY A 49 -7.71 25.77 -25.33
C GLY A 49 -6.89 24.77 -24.50
N ASN A 50 -6.77 23.53 -25.00
CA ASN A 50 -6.08 22.42 -24.33
C ASN A 50 -4.57 22.73 -24.20
N GLY A 51 -4.11 23.13 -23.00
CA GLY A 51 -2.69 23.33 -22.71
C GLY A 51 -2.33 24.66 -22.05
N ALA A 52 -3.30 25.57 -21.86
CA ALA A 52 -3.09 26.81 -21.13
C ALA A 52 -2.87 26.55 -19.62
N PHE A 53 -1.76 27.05 -19.08
CA PHE A 53 -1.36 26.89 -17.68
C PHE A 53 -1.89 28.00 -16.75
N SER A 54 -2.52 29.03 -17.29
CA SER A 54 -3.07 30.15 -16.52
C SER A 54 -4.61 30.12 -16.53
N ALA A 55 -5.17 30.14 -15.32
CA ALA A 55 -6.59 30.32 -15.07
C ALA A 55 -6.81 31.69 -14.45
N THR A 56 -7.80 32.45 -14.91
CA THR A 56 -8.25 33.66 -14.22
C THR A 56 -9.60 33.42 -13.59
N ARG A 57 -9.89 34.11 -12.48
CA ARG A 57 -11.22 34.05 -11.88
C ARG A 57 -12.26 34.56 -12.89
N TYR A 58 -13.43 33.94 -12.94
CA TYR A 58 -14.52 34.41 -13.78
C TYR A 58 -14.98 35.82 -13.35
N GLU A 59 -15.34 36.65 -14.32
CA GLU A 59 -15.99 37.93 -14.07
C GLU A 59 -17.18 38.07 -15.03
N GLU A 60 -18.27 38.68 -14.56
CA GLU A 60 -19.52 38.78 -15.33
C GLU A 60 -19.34 39.50 -16.67
N ALA A 61 -18.41 40.47 -16.73
CA ALA A 61 -18.07 41.22 -17.94
C ALA A 61 -17.24 40.43 -18.97
N MET A 62 -16.76 39.23 -18.64
CA MET A 62 -15.92 38.44 -19.55
C MET A 62 -16.72 37.94 -20.76
N GLN A 63 -16.17 38.18 -21.96
CA GLN A 63 -16.69 37.63 -23.21
C GLN A 63 -15.99 36.30 -23.50
N LEU A 64 -16.69 35.19 -23.26
CA LEU A 64 -16.13 33.84 -23.39
C LEU A 64 -16.42 33.25 -24.78
N GLY A 65 -15.41 33.25 -25.65
CA GLY A 65 -15.36 32.50 -26.91
C GLY A 65 -15.15 30.98 -26.73
N ALA A 66 -15.17 30.22 -27.83
CA ALA A 66 -15.10 28.74 -27.84
C ALA A 66 -13.75 28.16 -27.36
N GLU A 67 -12.70 28.97 -27.40
CA GLU A 67 -11.34 28.69 -26.95
C GLU A 67 -11.18 28.73 -25.42
N HIS A 68 -12.15 29.32 -24.72
CA HIS A 68 -12.14 29.39 -23.27
C HIS A 68 -12.69 28.10 -22.66
N ARG A 69 -12.26 27.79 -21.43
CA ARG A 69 -12.86 26.70 -20.66
C ARG A 69 -13.12 27.13 -19.25
N LEU A 70 -14.35 26.89 -18.81
CA LEU A 70 -14.76 27.18 -17.46
C LEU A 70 -14.59 25.93 -16.58
N HIS A 71 -14.05 26.14 -15.38
CA HIS A 71 -13.83 25.13 -14.37
C HIS A 71 -14.44 25.58 -13.05
N ALA A 72 -15.14 24.67 -12.38
CA ALA A 72 -15.57 24.86 -11.00
C ALA A 72 -14.50 24.31 -10.06
N TRP A 73 -13.96 25.19 -9.23
CA TRP A 73 -13.10 24.86 -8.11
C TRP A 73 -13.99 24.70 -6.89
N ILE A 74 -14.08 23.48 -6.39
CA ILE A 74 -15.02 23.09 -5.35
C ILE A 74 -14.22 22.77 -4.10
N THR A 75 -14.53 23.47 -3.00
CA THR A 75 -13.92 23.24 -1.69
C THR A 75 -14.99 22.84 -0.70
N LEU A 76 -14.86 21.65 -0.11
CA LEU A 76 -15.73 21.20 0.98
C LEU A 76 -15.06 21.46 2.32
N ARG A 77 -15.85 21.99 3.25
CA ARG A 77 -15.45 22.25 4.64
C ARG A 77 -16.37 21.51 5.60
N ASP A 78 -15.80 21.06 6.71
CA ASP A 78 -16.58 20.50 7.81
C ASP A 78 -17.22 21.59 8.70
N ALA A 79 -17.81 21.18 9.82
CA ALA A 79 -18.45 22.08 10.78
C ALA A 79 -17.48 23.07 11.45
N ALA A 80 -16.19 22.69 11.56
CA ALA A 80 -15.14 23.54 12.12
C ALA A 80 -14.57 24.51 11.08
N GLY A 81 -14.90 24.33 9.80
CA GLY A 81 -14.41 25.14 8.69
C GLY A 81 -13.14 24.58 8.04
N GLU A 82 -12.67 23.42 8.49
CA GLU A 82 -11.48 22.77 7.96
C GLU A 82 -11.76 22.16 6.58
N VAL A 83 -10.81 22.28 5.66
CA VAL A 83 -10.95 21.76 4.30
C VAL A 83 -10.86 20.24 4.33
N ILE A 84 -11.95 19.58 3.95
CA ILE A 84 -12.03 18.11 3.88
C ILE A 84 -11.95 17.55 2.46
N HIS A 85 -12.14 18.40 1.45
CA HIS A 85 -12.00 18.03 0.03
C HIS A 85 -11.77 19.26 -0.83
N HIS A 86 -10.99 19.10 -1.90
CA HIS A 86 -10.83 20.10 -2.94
C HIS A 86 -10.77 19.40 -4.30
N GLU A 87 -11.57 19.88 -5.25
CA GLU A 87 -11.64 19.31 -6.60
C GLU A 87 -11.85 20.40 -7.65
N VAL A 88 -11.20 20.24 -8.80
CA VAL A 88 -11.47 21.06 -9.98
C VAL A 88 -12.22 20.20 -10.99
N SER A 89 -13.43 20.62 -11.35
CA SER A 89 -14.28 19.89 -12.29
C SER A 89 -14.86 20.80 -13.36
N CYS A 90 -14.97 20.29 -14.58
CA CYS A 90 -15.75 20.88 -15.66
C CYS A 90 -17.00 20.04 -16.01
N ASN A 91 -17.32 19.04 -15.19
CA ASN A 91 -18.42 18.10 -15.42
C ASN A 91 -19.56 18.35 -14.40
N PRO A 92 -20.72 18.85 -14.83
CA PRO A 92 -21.88 19.05 -13.97
C PRO A 92 -22.35 17.77 -13.25
N GLY A 93 -22.26 16.60 -13.91
CA GLY A 93 -22.63 15.32 -13.32
C GLY A 93 -21.75 14.95 -12.13
N ARG A 94 -20.44 15.24 -12.21
CA ARG A 94 -19.53 15.05 -11.08
C ARG A 94 -19.83 16.03 -9.94
N PHE A 95 -20.20 17.27 -10.25
CA PHE A 95 -20.65 18.22 -9.23
C PHE A 95 -21.90 17.71 -8.50
N ALA A 96 -22.91 17.24 -9.24
CA ALA A 96 -24.13 16.67 -8.67
C ALA A 96 -23.83 15.46 -7.75
N GLN A 97 -22.92 14.58 -8.19
CA GLN A 97 -22.44 13.46 -7.38
C GLN A 97 -21.78 13.95 -6.09
N LEU A 98 -20.86 14.92 -6.17
CA LEU A 98 -20.15 15.45 -5.00
C LEU A 98 -21.11 16.14 -4.02
N LEU A 99 -22.11 16.86 -4.53
CA LEU A 99 -23.18 17.48 -3.74
C LEU A 99 -24.02 16.45 -3.01
N HIS A 100 -24.32 15.33 -3.66
CA HIS A 100 -24.97 14.20 -3.01
C HIS A 100 -24.06 13.53 -1.95
N GLU A 101 -22.79 13.25 -2.26
CA GLU A 101 -21.81 12.65 -1.33
C GLU A 101 -21.56 13.51 -0.07
N TRP A 102 -21.58 14.83 -0.23
CA TRP A 102 -21.44 15.77 0.90
C TRP A 102 -22.69 15.80 1.78
N ARG A 103 -23.89 15.76 1.17
CA ARG A 103 -25.18 15.77 1.86
C ARG A 103 -25.53 14.44 2.54
N THR A 104 -25.03 13.33 2.00
CA THR A 104 -25.29 12.01 2.55
C THR A 104 -24.22 11.65 3.59
N ALA A 105 -24.67 11.14 4.75
CA ALA A 105 -23.77 10.59 5.74
C ALA A 105 -23.06 9.35 5.14
N PRO A 106 -21.74 9.19 5.34
CA PRO A 106 -21.05 8.01 4.83
C PRO A 106 -21.65 6.75 5.48
N ASP A 107 -21.83 5.70 4.69
CA ASP A 107 -22.24 4.40 5.22
C ASP A 107 -21.35 3.99 6.38
N ALA A 108 -21.92 3.33 7.40
CA ALA A 108 -21.11 2.81 8.49
C ALA A 108 -20.12 1.77 7.94
N ALA A 109 -18.84 1.90 8.33
CA ALA A 109 -17.86 0.90 7.99
C ALA A 109 -18.23 -0.45 8.64
N PRO A 110 -18.10 -1.57 7.92
CA PRO A 110 -18.34 -2.89 8.48
C PRO A 110 -17.51 -3.10 9.74
N ALA A 111 -18.13 -3.59 10.82
CA ALA A 111 -17.41 -3.86 12.07
C ALA A 111 -16.31 -4.91 11.88
N GLN A 112 -16.54 -5.87 10.97
CA GLN A 112 -15.63 -6.98 10.69
C GLN A 112 -15.45 -7.20 9.18
N VAL A 113 -14.31 -7.78 8.83
CA VAL A 113 -13.99 -8.24 7.48
C VAL A 113 -14.10 -9.76 7.47
N ILE A 114 -15.10 -10.25 6.73
CA ILE A 114 -15.28 -11.66 6.41
C ILE A 114 -15.18 -11.80 4.89
N ILE A 115 -14.26 -12.64 4.42
CA ILE A 115 -14.02 -12.85 2.99
C ILE A 115 -14.29 -14.32 2.68
N GLN A 116 -15.23 -14.62 1.79
CA GLN A 116 -15.42 -15.99 1.34
C GLN A 116 -14.14 -16.49 0.68
N ALA A 117 -13.49 -17.47 1.32
CA ALA A 117 -12.34 -18.13 0.75
C ALA A 117 -12.82 -18.94 -0.47
N MET A 118 -12.44 -18.51 -1.67
CA MET A 118 -12.55 -19.40 -2.82
C MET A 118 -11.54 -20.53 -2.62
N ALA A 119 -12.01 -21.78 -2.71
CA ALA A 119 -11.12 -22.93 -2.70
C ALA A 119 -10.12 -22.79 -3.86
N ARG A 120 -8.91 -22.34 -3.56
CA ARG A 120 -7.79 -22.50 -4.48
C ARG A 120 -7.34 -23.94 -4.32
N SER A 121 -7.55 -24.74 -5.37
CA SER A 121 -6.90 -26.05 -5.46
C SER A 121 -5.40 -25.82 -5.29
N PRO A 122 -4.73 -26.53 -4.37
CA PRO A 122 -3.28 -26.51 -4.32
C PRO A 122 -2.78 -26.98 -5.68
N TYR A 123 -2.06 -26.11 -6.38
CA TYR A 123 -1.36 -26.50 -7.59
C TYR A 123 -0.06 -27.17 -7.14
N THR A 124 -0.17 -28.45 -6.78
CA THR A 124 0.98 -29.34 -6.56
C THR A 124 1.37 -29.92 -7.91
N ASP A 125 1.97 -29.11 -8.79
CA ASP A 125 2.94 -29.70 -9.69
C ASP A 125 4.20 -29.89 -8.84
N GLU A 126 4.34 -31.12 -8.35
CA GLU A 126 5.55 -31.65 -7.76
C GLU A 126 6.70 -31.40 -8.75
N THR A 127 7.54 -30.41 -8.45
CA THR A 127 8.89 -30.34 -9.05
C THR A 127 9.78 -31.40 -8.40
N GLU A 128 9.36 -32.67 -8.48
CA GLU A 128 10.24 -33.80 -8.27
C GLU A 128 11.00 -34.04 -9.58
N ALA A 129 12.29 -33.67 -9.58
CA ALA A 129 13.38 -34.16 -10.45
C ALA A 129 14.33 -33.06 -10.99
N CYS A 130 14.07 -31.77 -10.79
CA CYS A 130 14.98 -30.73 -11.27
C CYS A 130 15.90 -30.23 -10.15
N VAL A 131 17.16 -30.66 -10.17
CA VAL A 131 18.21 -30.06 -9.34
C VAL A 131 18.39 -28.61 -9.81
N PRO A 132 18.13 -27.61 -8.97
CA PRO A 132 18.25 -26.24 -9.38
C PRO A 132 19.71 -25.86 -9.66
N ALA A 133 19.92 -25.10 -10.75
CA ALA A 133 21.21 -24.50 -11.03
C ALA A 133 21.38 -23.20 -10.24
N MET A 134 22.55 -23.01 -9.63
CA MET A 134 22.89 -21.79 -8.92
C MET A 134 24.28 -21.31 -9.34
N ASP A 135 24.31 -20.19 -10.07
CA ASP A 135 25.55 -19.50 -10.41
C ASP A 135 25.93 -18.56 -9.25
N GLN A 136 27.22 -18.39 -8.99
CA GLN A 136 27.71 -17.51 -7.92
C GLN A 136 28.53 -16.36 -8.48
N ASP A 137 28.23 -15.14 -8.03
CA ASP A 137 28.96 -13.92 -8.34
C ASP A 137 29.09 -13.08 -7.06
N LEU A 138 30.15 -13.37 -6.28
CA LEU A 138 30.39 -12.80 -4.96
C LEU A 138 31.56 -11.82 -5.01
N ASN A 139 31.26 -10.52 -5.06
CA ASN A 139 32.28 -9.47 -4.98
C ASN A 139 32.69 -9.19 -3.53
N LEU A 140 33.59 -10.00 -2.98
CA LEU A 140 34.01 -9.92 -1.57
C LEU A 140 34.59 -8.56 -1.17
N GLY A 141 35.22 -7.83 -2.10
CA GLY A 141 35.81 -6.50 -1.85
C GLY A 141 34.80 -5.44 -1.41
N MET A 142 33.50 -5.71 -1.53
CA MET A 142 32.45 -4.87 -0.96
C MET A 142 32.47 -4.83 0.57
N LEU A 143 32.91 -5.91 1.22
CA LEU A 143 32.97 -6.01 2.67
C LEU A 143 34.14 -5.22 3.26
N ASP A 144 35.20 -4.99 2.49
CA ASP A 144 36.40 -4.26 2.93
C ASP A 144 36.11 -2.81 3.35
N THR A 145 34.98 -2.26 2.90
CA THR A 145 34.53 -0.91 3.24
C THR A 145 33.78 -0.83 4.58
N LEU A 146 33.47 -1.97 5.19
CA LEU A 146 32.79 -2.05 6.48
C LEU A 146 33.78 -1.89 7.64
N ALA A 147 33.35 -1.27 8.73
CA ALA A 147 34.14 -1.16 9.95
C ALA A 147 34.44 -2.53 10.59
N ASP A 148 33.57 -3.50 10.32
CA ASP A 148 33.57 -4.88 10.79
C ASP A 148 33.78 -5.89 9.65
N ALA A 149 34.66 -5.57 8.69
CA ALA A 149 34.91 -6.38 7.50
C ALA A 149 35.25 -7.86 7.79
N GLY A 150 36.07 -8.14 8.82
CA GLY A 150 36.44 -9.50 9.22
C GLY A 150 35.23 -10.35 9.64
N PRO A 151 34.50 -9.94 10.70
CA PRO A 151 33.25 -10.61 11.10
C PRO A 151 32.21 -10.71 9.98
N ALA A 152 32.08 -9.67 9.14
CA ALA A 152 31.17 -9.69 7.99
C ALA A 152 31.54 -10.76 6.96
N LEU A 153 32.84 -10.97 6.70
CA LEU A 153 33.33 -11.99 5.79
C LEU A 153 33.08 -13.41 6.34
N GLU A 154 33.34 -13.63 7.63
CA GLU A 154 33.05 -14.91 8.29
C GLU A 154 31.56 -15.25 8.22
N GLN A 155 30.70 -14.27 8.52
CA GLN A 155 29.25 -14.44 8.42
C GLN A 155 28.80 -14.72 6.98
N LEU A 156 29.35 -14.02 5.99
CA LEU A 156 29.07 -14.29 4.58
C LEU A 156 29.44 -15.71 4.19
N GLN A 157 30.62 -16.20 4.58
CA GLN A 157 31.06 -17.56 4.29
C GLN A 157 30.11 -18.60 4.93
N ALA A 158 29.70 -18.38 6.17
CA ALA A 158 28.74 -19.23 6.86
C ALA A 158 27.35 -19.20 6.18
N ASP A 159 26.90 -18.03 5.72
CA ASP A 159 25.63 -17.88 5.02
C ASP A 159 25.64 -18.56 3.67
N VAL A 160 26.71 -18.39 2.87
CA VAL A 160 26.88 -19.07 1.58
C VAL A 160 26.90 -20.59 1.76
N ALA A 161 27.61 -21.09 2.78
CA ALA A 161 27.67 -22.52 3.08
C ALA A 161 26.33 -23.11 3.56
N ALA A 162 25.47 -22.29 4.16
CA ALA A 162 24.17 -22.71 4.68
C ALA A 162 23.05 -22.73 3.64
N ILE A 163 23.28 -22.18 2.43
CA ILE A 163 22.25 -22.15 1.38
C ILE A 163 21.87 -23.58 1.00
N ASP A 164 20.59 -23.88 1.12
CA ASP A 164 19.97 -25.11 0.67
C ASP A 164 19.12 -24.80 -0.59
N PRO A 165 19.57 -25.24 -1.78
CA PRO A 165 18.84 -24.99 -3.02
C PRO A 165 17.46 -25.64 -3.08
N VAL A 166 17.26 -26.78 -2.39
CA VAL A 166 15.94 -27.44 -2.31
C VAL A 166 15.01 -26.60 -1.44
N ARG A 167 15.52 -26.09 -0.32
CA ARG A 167 14.73 -25.21 0.55
C ARG A 167 14.34 -23.91 -0.15
N LEU A 168 15.28 -23.33 -0.89
CA LEU A 168 15.06 -22.16 -1.71
C LEU A 168 13.94 -22.42 -2.74
N LEU A 169 13.98 -23.57 -3.44
CA LEU A 169 12.96 -23.98 -4.41
C LEU A 169 11.55 -24.08 -3.77
N GLN A 170 11.46 -24.69 -2.59
CA GLN A 170 10.20 -24.86 -1.86
C GLN A 170 9.60 -23.51 -1.46
N SER A 171 10.44 -22.61 -0.95
CA SER A 171 10.01 -21.31 -0.39
C SER A 171 9.91 -20.21 -1.44
N TRP A 172 10.36 -20.44 -2.68
CA TRP A 172 10.42 -19.41 -3.70
C TRP A 172 9.01 -18.87 -4.04
N PRO A 173 8.85 -17.54 -4.22
CA PRO A 173 7.57 -16.95 -4.56
C PRO A 173 6.98 -17.57 -5.84
N ARG A 174 5.65 -17.66 -5.89
CA ARG A 174 4.91 -18.16 -7.06
C ARG A 174 4.15 -17.02 -7.74
N ASP A 175 4.05 -17.09 -9.07
CA ASP A 175 3.21 -16.18 -9.86
C ASP A 175 1.71 -16.53 -9.72
N ASP A 176 0.84 -15.72 -10.34
CA ASP A 176 -0.61 -15.93 -10.27
C ASP A 176 -1.08 -17.26 -10.91
N ARG A 177 -0.19 -17.94 -11.66
CA ARG A 177 -0.42 -19.26 -12.26
C ARG A 177 0.18 -20.40 -11.44
N GLY A 178 0.71 -20.12 -10.25
CA GLY A 178 1.34 -21.12 -9.37
C GLY A 178 2.75 -21.53 -9.78
N ARG A 179 3.36 -20.91 -10.79
CA ARG A 179 4.72 -21.23 -11.24
C ARG A 179 5.74 -20.48 -10.40
N LEU A 180 6.98 -20.96 -10.34
CA LEU A 180 8.08 -20.19 -9.74
C LEU A 180 8.17 -18.80 -10.38
N ALA A 181 8.17 -17.75 -9.54
CA ALA A 181 8.24 -16.38 -10.00
C ALA A 181 9.65 -16.07 -10.54
N ALA A 182 9.76 -15.95 -11.87
CA ALA A 182 10.98 -15.51 -12.53
C ALA A 182 11.29 -14.03 -12.26
N ARG A 183 12.54 -13.62 -12.51
CA ARG A 183 13.04 -12.22 -12.33
C ARG A 183 12.78 -11.63 -10.95
N THR A 184 12.57 -12.49 -9.96
CA THR A 184 12.41 -12.14 -8.55
C THR A 184 13.76 -12.13 -7.85
N THR A 185 13.93 -11.23 -6.90
CA THR A 185 15.11 -11.13 -6.03
C THR A 185 14.68 -11.29 -4.58
N ALA A 186 15.42 -12.11 -3.84
CA ALA A 186 15.30 -12.24 -2.39
C ALA A 186 16.62 -11.89 -1.70
N ILE A 187 16.56 -11.06 -0.66
CA ILE A 187 17.73 -10.79 0.21
C ILE A 187 17.80 -11.89 1.25
N LEU A 188 18.90 -12.63 1.28
CA LEU A 188 19.14 -13.72 2.24
C LEU A 188 19.79 -13.22 3.53
N ALA A 189 20.67 -12.22 3.45
CA ALA A 189 21.36 -11.62 4.58
C ALA A 189 21.84 -10.20 4.23
N ALA A 190 22.08 -9.38 5.25
CA ALA A 190 22.71 -8.07 5.12
C ALA A 190 23.88 -7.96 6.10
N TYR A 191 24.95 -7.28 5.69
CA TYR A 191 26.20 -7.23 6.45
C TYR A 191 26.55 -5.81 6.86
N GLY A 192 27.18 -5.69 8.03
CA GLY A 192 27.51 -4.42 8.67
C GLY A 192 26.41 -3.90 9.59
N PRO A 193 26.62 -2.72 10.19
CA PRO A 193 25.68 -2.13 11.13
C PRO A 193 24.37 -1.69 10.45
N ALA A 194 23.27 -1.72 11.21
CA ALA A 194 21.97 -1.25 10.75
C ALA A 194 22.05 0.17 10.17
N THR A 195 21.66 0.32 8.90
CA THR A 195 21.69 1.59 8.20
C THR A 195 20.44 1.80 7.36
N ARG A 196 20.17 3.07 7.01
CA ARG A 196 19.16 3.48 6.02
C ARG A 196 19.76 3.72 4.63
N LYS A 197 21.08 3.61 4.51
CA LYS A 197 21.81 3.72 3.24
C LYS A 197 21.93 2.34 2.61
N ARG A 198 22.54 2.29 1.43
CA ARG A 198 22.90 1.01 0.81
C ARG A 198 23.93 0.29 1.69
N GLN A 199 23.79 -1.02 1.82
CA GLN A 199 24.72 -1.89 2.53
C GLN A 199 24.92 -3.20 1.76
N PRO A 200 26.05 -3.91 1.95
CA PRO A 200 26.26 -5.21 1.34
C PRO A 200 25.17 -6.21 1.76
N CYS A 201 24.52 -6.81 0.78
CA CYS A 201 23.46 -7.79 0.98
C CYS A 201 23.75 -9.03 0.14
N LEU A 202 23.71 -10.21 0.78
CA LEU A 202 23.65 -11.48 0.07
C LEU A 202 22.24 -11.66 -0.47
N MET A 203 22.12 -11.93 -1.76
CA MET A 203 20.83 -12.08 -2.41
C MET A 203 20.83 -13.20 -3.42
N VAL A 204 19.65 -13.74 -3.67
CA VAL A 204 19.39 -14.67 -4.76
C VAL A 204 18.45 -14.02 -5.76
N ARG A 205 18.82 -14.10 -7.04
CA ARG A 205 18.01 -13.63 -8.16
C ARG A 205 17.64 -14.79 -9.06
N SER A 206 16.35 -14.98 -9.29
CA SER A 206 15.87 -15.96 -10.29
C SER A 206 16.12 -15.50 -11.72
N VAL A 207 16.38 -16.48 -12.60
CA VAL A 207 16.54 -16.28 -14.04
C VAL A 207 15.22 -16.00 -14.75
N MET A 208 15.23 -15.97 -16.08
CA MET A 208 14.01 -15.87 -16.89
C MET A 208 13.17 -17.16 -16.79
N GLN A 209 11.86 -17.06 -17.02
CA GLN A 209 10.93 -18.19 -16.84
C GLN A 209 11.34 -19.47 -17.58
N SER A 210 11.91 -19.37 -18.78
CA SER A 210 12.34 -20.50 -19.61
C SER A 210 13.52 -21.29 -19.05
N LYS A 211 14.23 -20.75 -18.05
CA LYS A 211 15.41 -21.35 -17.42
C LYS A 211 15.17 -21.71 -15.94
N MET A 212 13.92 -21.63 -15.48
CA MET A 212 13.58 -22.02 -14.10
C MET A 212 13.58 -23.55 -13.95
N PRO A 213 14.00 -24.11 -12.79
CA PRO A 213 14.52 -23.43 -11.61
C PRO A 213 16.03 -23.11 -11.74
N GLY A 214 16.35 -21.83 -11.91
CA GLY A 214 17.72 -21.34 -12.02
C GLY A 214 17.89 -20.04 -11.25
N TRP A 215 19.01 -19.90 -10.55
CA TRP A 215 19.29 -18.76 -9.70
C TRP A 215 20.72 -18.26 -9.83
N GLN A 216 20.89 -16.98 -9.49
CA GLN A 216 22.19 -16.35 -9.33
C GLN A 216 22.31 -15.86 -7.88
N LEU A 217 23.34 -16.33 -7.18
CA LEU A 217 23.73 -15.88 -5.86
C LEU A 217 24.70 -14.70 -6.01
N LEU A 218 24.39 -13.58 -5.36
CA LEU A 218 25.04 -12.30 -5.56
C LEU A 218 25.34 -11.62 -4.23
N LEU A 219 26.45 -10.89 -4.17
CA LEU A 219 26.69 -9.88 -3.14
C LEU A 219 26.60 -8.49 -3.80
N SER A 220 25.64 -7.66 -3.36
CA SER A 220 25.39 -6.32 -3.94
C SER A 220 25.08 -5.28 -2.85
N SER A 221 25.23 -3.98 -3.19
CA SER A 221 24.99 -2.86 -2.28
C SER A 221 23.56 -2.37 -2.45
N GLU A 222 22.68 -2.72 -1.50
CA GLU A 222 21.24 -2.45 -1.61
C GLU A 222 20.67 -1.69 -0.43
N PHE A 223 19.55 -1.02 -0.70
CA PHE A 223 18.64 -0.59 0.35
C PHE A 223 17.82 -1.78 0.82
N LEU A 224 18.16 -2.32 2.00
CA LEU A 224 17.58 -3.54 2.56
C LEU A 224 16.03 -3.57 2.44
N TYR A 225 15.35 -2.50 2.86
CA TYR A 225 13.88 -2.44 2.85
C TYR A 225 13.25 -2.14 1.48
N ASN A 226 14.00 -1.86 0.42
CA ASN A 226 13.42 -1.72 -0.92
C ASN A 226 13.06 -3.08 -1.54
N CYS A 227 13.58 -4.18 -0.99
CA CYS A 227 13.30 -5.54 -1.46
C CYS A 227 12.12 -6.13 -0.69
N ARG A 228 11.09 -6.53 -1.43
CA ARG A 228 9.88 -7.18 -0.87
C ARG A 228 10.18 -8.54 -0.23
N HIS A 229 11.03 -9.36 -0.85
CA HIS A 229 11.41 -10.67 -0.34
C HIS A 229 12.68 -10.57 0.50
N GLN A 230 12.54 -10.01 1.69
CA GLN A 230 13.62 -9.89 2.65
C GLN A 230 13.58 -11.09 3.61
N TRP A 231 14.51 -12.02 3.43
CA TRP A 231 14.59 -13.31 4.12
C TRP A 231 15.73 -13.36 5.14
N SER A 232 16.36 -12.22 5.43
CA SER A 232 17.42 -12.08 6.44
C SER A 232 17.01 -12.62 7.80
N ASP A 233 15.79 -12.32 8.23
CA ASP A 233 15.24 -12.78 9.50
C ASP A 233 14.45 -14.09 9.38
N ALA A 234 14.44 -14.69 8.18
CA ALA A 234 13.68 -15.89 7.84
C ALA A 234 14.60 -16.97 7.25
N ARG A 235 15.71 -17.25 7.94
CA ARG A 235 16.76 -18.20 7.50
C ARG A 235 16.22 -19.58 7.11
N TRP A 236 15.15 -20.02 7.75
CA TRP A 236 14.44 -21.26 7.46
C TRP A 236 13.77 -21.30 6.07
N LEU A 237 13.76 -20.21 5.31
CA LEU A 237 13.26 -20.19 3.92
C LEU A 237 14.34 -20.58 2.89
N TRP A 238 15.62 -20.58 3.26
CA TRP A 238 16.71 -20.76 2.31
C TRP A 238 17.87 -21.61 2.84
N SER A 239 17.77 -22.12 4.07
CA SER A 239 18.74 -23.02 4.69
C SER A 239 18.03 -24.18 5.41
N SER A 240 18.81 -25.13 5.91
CA SER A 240 18.33 -26.25 6.75
C SER A 240 17.84 -25.85 8.15
N ALA A 241 17.83 -24.54 8.48
CA ALA A 241 17.30 -24.04 9.74
C ALA A 241 15.82 -24.43 9.93
N GLU A 242 15.46 -24.80 11.16
CA GLU A 242 14.10 -25.22 11.50
C GLU A 242 13.13 -24.04 11.35
N ALA A 243 11.96 -24.29 10.74
CA ALA A 243 10.91 -23.29 10.68
C ALA A 243 10.30 -23.05 12.07
N PRO A 244 9.82 -21.82 12.37
CA PRO A 244 9.14 -21.53 13.63
C PRO A 244 7.97 -22.50 13.85
N LYS A 245 7.88 -23.07 15.05
CA LYS A 245 6.82 -24.01 15.43
C LYS A 245 5.50 -23.29 15.62
N ASP A 246 4.42 -23.93 15.16
CA ASP A 246 3.07 -23.41 15.33
C ASP A 246 2.66 -23.41 16.81
N SER A 247 2.40 -22.21 17.35
CA SER A 247 1.72 -22.08 18.64
C SER A 247 0.24 -22.49 18.55
N GLU A 248 -0.40 -22.77 19.70
CA GLU A 248 -1.85 -23.02 19.74
C GLU A 248 -2.65 -21.83 19.19
N LEU A 249 -2.20 -20.62 19.51
CA LEU A 249 -2.80 -19.38 19.06
C LEU A 249 -2.68 -19.23 17.53
N GLU A 250 -1.52 -19.62 16.97
CA GLU A 250 -1.30 -19.60 15.52
C GLU A 250 -2.22 -20.61 14.82
N ARG A 251 -2.35 -21.83 15.36
CA ARG A 251 -3.29 -22.83 14.82
C ARG A 251 -4.73 -22.30 14.80
N LYS A 252 -5.16 -21.63 15.88
CA LYS A 252 -6.49 -21.00 15.95
C LYS A 252 -6.64 -19.86 14.94
N ALA A 253 -5.64 -18.99 14.80
CA ALA A 253 -5.67 -17.91 13.82
C ALA A 253 -5.72 -18.43 12.38
N ARG A 254 -4.95 -19.48 12.06
CA ARG A 254 -5.00 -20.16 10.74
C ARG A 254 -6.40 -20.71 10.43
N GLN A 255 -7.08 -21.31 11.41
CA GLN A 255 -8.45 -21.77 11.23
C GLN A 255 -9.41 -20.61 10.92
N LEU A 256 -9.31 -19.49 11.64
CA LEU A 256 -10.11 -18.29 11.36
C LEU A 256 -9.80 -17.71 9.97
N MET A 257 -8.52 -17.64 9.58
CA MET A 257 -8.11 -17.21 8.25
C MET A 257 -8.69 -18.11 7.15
N ALA A 258 -8.68 -19.43 7.33
CA ALA A 258 -9.24 -20.39 6.39
C ALA A 258 -10.78 -20.26 6.26
N GLN A 259 -11.46 -19.86 7.34
CA GLN A 259 -12.89 -19.53 7.33
C GLN A 259 -13.18 -18.12 6.77
N GLY A 260 -12.15 -17.36 6.40
CA GLY A 260 -12.30 -15.99 5.91
C GLY A 260 -12.55 -14.94 7.01
N ARG A 261 -12.46 -15.30 8.28
CA ARG A 261 -12.74 -14.43 9.44
C ARG A 261 -11.51 -13.58 9.80
N ILE A 262 -11.16 -12.67 8.88
CA ILE A 262 -9.90 -11.91 8.92
C ILE A 262 -9.79 -11.05 10.18
N SER A 263 -10.84 -10.28 10.51
CA SER A 263 -10.82 -9.39 11.70
C SER A 263 -10.56 -10.15 12.98
N GLU A 264 -11.15 -11.34 13.14
CA GLU A 264 -10.99 -12.14 14.36
C GLU A 264 -9.60 -12.76 14.47
N ALA A 265 -9.04 -13.22 13.34
CA ALA A 265 -7.67 -13.72 13.30
C ALA A 265 -6.65 -12.62 13.66
N CYS A 266 -6.85 -11.39 13.16
CA CYS A 266 -6.04 -10.23 13.54
C CYS A 266 -6.20 -9.87 15.02
N ALA A 267 -7.42 -9.89 15.53
CA ALA A 267 -7.71 -9.55 16.92
C ALA A 267 -7.02 -10.50 17.93
N LEU A 268 -6.82 -11.78 17.58
CA LEU A 268 -6.06 -12.73 18.42
C LEU A 268 -4.62 -12.26 18.70
N TYR A 269 -4.05 -11.44 17.82
CA TYR A 269 -2.70 -10.89 17.93
C TYR A 269 -2.69 -9.38 18.23
N GLY A 270 -3.84 -8.82 18.64
CA GLY A 270 -3.97 -7.40 18.94
C GLY A 270 -3.80 -6.48 17.73
N ILE A 271 -3.99 -7.00 16.52
CA ILE A 271 -3.85 -6.22 15.28
C ILE A 271 -5.18 -5.56 14.94
N GLU A 272 -5.16 -4.23 14.86
CA GLU A 272 -6.32 -3.47 14.45
C GLU A 272 -6.41 -3.40 12.92
N LEU A 273 -7.60 -3.69 12.39
CA LEU A 273 -7.94 -3.38 11.01
C LEU A 273 -8.59 -2.00 10.95
N HIS A 274 -7.84 -1.03 10.43
CA HIS A 274 -8.32 0.34 10.32
C HIS A 274 -9.58 0.42 9.44
N GLU A 275 -10.41 1.43 9.69
CA GLU A 275 -11.70 1.63 9.01
C GLU A 275 -11.58 1.59 7.48
N ARG A 276 -10.53 2.21 6.93
CA ARG A 276 -10.27 2.24 5.48
C ARG A 276 -10.11 0.85 4.87
N VAL A 277 -9.43 -0.05 5.57
CA VAL A 277 -9.26 -1.45 5.15
C VAL A 277 -10.61 -2.16 5.18
N ARG A 278 -11.40 -1.96 6.25
CA ARG A 278 -12.72 -2.59 6.39
C ARG A 278 -13.69 -2.15 5.30
N ARG A 279 -13.72 -0.86 4.98
CA ARG A 279 -14.54 -0.30 3.88
C ARG A 279 -14.14 -0.86 2.52
N LEU A 280 -12.86 -0.76 2.15
CA LEU A 280 -12.40 -1.23 0.84
C LEU A 280 -12.57 -2.73 0.69
N ALA A 281 -12.34 -3.51 1.75
CA ALA A 281 -12.59 -4.95 1.74
C ALA A 281 -14.08 -5.29 1.55
N ALA A 282 -15.02 -4.44 1.97
CA ALA A 282 -16.44 -4.60 1.68
C ALA A 282 -16.86 -4.07 0.29
N GLY A 283 -15.93 -3.52 -0.50
CA GLY A 283 -16.24 -2.87 -1.78
C GLY A 283 -16.85 -1.47 -1.61
N GLN A 284 -16.83 -0.93 -0.40
CA GLN A 284 -17.22 0.45 -0.13
C GLN A 284 -16.04 1.38 -0.43
N SER A 285 -16.34 2.65 -0.75
CA SER A 285 -15.28 3.65 -0.83
C SER A 285 -14.66 3.88 0.55
N PHE A 286 -13.33 3.91 0.60
CA PHE A 286 -12.57 4.25 1.81
C PHE A 286 -12.21 5.75 1.86
N GLN A 287 -12.48 6.49 0.78
CA GLN A 287 -12.41 7.93 0.71
C GLN A 287 -13.81 8.47 0.42
N ARG A 288 -14.25 9.48 1.18
CA ARG A 288 -15.63 9.96 1.09
C ARG A 288 -15.99 10.51 -0.29
N PHE A 289 -15.05 11.23 -0.92
CA PHE A 289 -15.30 11.99 -2.15
C PHE A 289 -14.49 11.48 -3.34
N SER A 290 -13.94 10.27 -3.27
CA SER A 290 -13.11 9.72 -4.33
C SER A 290 -13.39 8.23 -4.46
N PRO A 291 -13.88 7.76 -5.62
CA PRO A 291 -14.13 6.35 -5.81
C PRO A 291 -12.80 5.59 -5.79
N ALA A 292 -12.77 4.48 -5.05
CA ALA A 292 -11.67 3.53 -5.18
C ALA A 292 -11.74 2.86 -6.57
N PRO A 293 -10.62 2.74 -7.29
CA PRO A 293 -10.59 1.94 -8.51
C PRO A 293 -11.08 0.52 -8.26
N GLU A 294 -11.91 0.02 -9.17
CA GLU A 294 -12.57 -1.29 -9.09
C GLU A 294 -11.64 -2.47 -8.69
N PRO A 295 -10.41 -2.62 -9.26
CA PRO A 295 -9.58 -3.78 -8.91
C PRO A 295 -9.06 -3.76 -7.47
N TRP A 296 -9.02 -2.61 -6.79
CA TRP A 296 -8.36 -2.48 -5.49
C TRP A 296 -9.05 -3.28 -4.39
N ALA A 297 -10.38 -3.36 -4.41
CA ALA A 297 -11.13 -4.16 -3.44
C ALA A 297 -10.76 -5.64 -3.56
N GLN A 298 -10.62 -6.16 -4.78
CA GLN A 298 -10.23 -7.55 -5.03
C GLN A 298 -8.76 -7.80 -4.67
N GLU A 299 -7.85 -6.89 -5.03
CA GLU A 299 -6.43 -6.96 -4.65
C GLU A 299 -6.25 -6.98 -3.14
N LEU A 300 -6.96 -6.12 -2.41
CA LEU A 300 -6.96 -6.10 -0.96
C LEU A 300 -7.49 -7.42 -0.38
N ARG A 301 -8.64 -7.90 -0.87
CA ARG A 301 -9.22 -9.18 -0.39
C ARG A 301 -8.26 -10.35 -0.60
N ALA A 302 -7.62 -10.42 -1.77
CA ALA A 302 -6.66 -11.46 -2.10
C ALA A 302 -5.43 -11.41 -1.18
N ALA A 303 -4.96 -10.21 -0.82
CA ALA A 303 -3.86 -10.04 0.13
C ALA A 303 -4.28 -10.41 1.57
N LEU A 304 -5.46 -9.98 2.01
CA LEU A 304 -5.99 -10.29 3.33
C LEU A 304 -6.15 -11.80 3.53
N LEU A 305 -6.60 -12.56 2.52
CA LEU A 305 -6.68 -14.02 2.59
C LEU A 305 -5.31 -14.70 2.77
N GLN A 306 -4.23 -14.04 2.37
CA GLN A 306 -2.85 -14.53 2.52
C GLN A 306 -2.18 -13.98 3.78
N LEU A 307 -2.87 -13.19 4.60
CA LEU A 307 -2.28 -12.54 5.77
C LEU A 307 -1.85 -13.57 6.82
N ALA A 308 -0.69 -13.36 7.44
CA ALA A 308 -0.18 -14.11 8.58
C ALA A 308 -0.15 -13.21 9.83
N PRO A 309 -1.28 -12.97 10.51
CA PRO A 309 -1.36 -12.06 11.65
C PRO A 309 -0.30 -12.32 12.72
N TRP A 310 0.01 -13.60 12.97
CA TRP A 310 0.99 -14.04 13.97
C TRP A 310 2.44 -13.58 13.72
N ARG A 311 2.74 -13.03 12.53
CA ARG A 311 4.07 -12.54 12.17
C ARG A 311 4.20 -11.02 12.16
N LEU A 312 3.08 -10.29 12.06
CA LEU A 312 3.07 -8.84 11.86
C LEU A 312 3.77 -8.09 13.00
N THR A 313 3.43 -8.39 14.24
CA THR A 313 3.99 -7.69 15.40
C THR A 313 5.50 -7.88 15.51
N ALA A 314 5.99 -9.11 15.34
CA ALA A 314 7.42 -9.40 15.38
C ALA A 314 8.18 -8.73 14.22
N GLY A 315 7.60 -8.70 13.02
CA GLY A 315 8.19 -7.96 11.89
C GLY A 315 8.24 -6.45 12.14
N LEU A 316 7.19 -5.86 12.70
CA LEU A 316 7.17 -4.45 13.07
C LEU A 316 8.20 -4.13 14.16
N GLN A 317 8.36 -4.99 15.17
CA GLN A 317 9.38 -4.85 16.21
C GLN A 317 10.80 -4.86 15.63
N ARG A 318 11.13 -5.79 14.73
CA ARG A 318 12.44 -5.82 14.07
C ARG A 318 12.73 -4.56 13.27
N ILE A 319 11.74 -4.03 12.56
CA ILE A 319 11.90 -2.78 11.82
C ILE A 319 12.08 -1.59 12.78
N GLN A 320 11.32 -1.54 13.88
CA GLN A 320 11.49 -0.53 14.92
C GLN A 320 12.91 -0.56 15.50
N GLU A 321 13.42 -1.74 15.86
CA GLU A 321 14.76 -1.95 16.38
C GLU A 321 15.83 -1.51 15.37
N HIS A 322 15.70 -1.92 14.10
CA HIS A 322 16.60 -1.49 13.03
C HIS A 322 16.60 0.04 12.90
N LEU A 323 15.43 0.68 12.92
CA LEU A 323 15.33 2.13 12.81
C LEU A 323 15.88 2.86 14.05
N ILE A 324 15.76 2.28 15.24
CA ILE A 324 16.40 2.81 16.47
C ILE A 324 17.92 2.78 16.32
N GLN A 325 18.47 1.67 15.82
CA GLN A 325 19.92 1.52 15.62
C GLN A 325 20.45 2.41 14.48
N ALA A 326 19.68 2.55 13.39
CA ALA A 326 20.11 3.26 12.18
C ALA A 326 19.91 4.79 12.25
N ASN A 327 19.03 5.29 13.11
CA ASN A 327 18.74 6.73 13.21
C ASN A 327 19.46 7.38 14.40
N ARG A 328 19.83 8.66 14.23
CA ARG A 328 20.35 9.47 15.34
C ARG A 328 19.34 9.66 16.49
N LYS A 329 18.05 9.63 16.18
CA LYS A 329 16.95 9.70 17.15
C LYS A 329 16.00 8.55 16.89
N ALA A 330 15.59 7.86 17.95
CA ALA A 330 14.59 6.81 17.87
C ALA A 330 13.30 7.36 17.23
N PRO A 331 12.73 6.67 16.22
CA PRO A 331 11.45 7.07 15.66
C PRO A 331 10.36 6.90 16.71
N LYS A 332 9.40 7.83 16.72
CA LYS A 332 8.24 7.74 17.61
C LYS A 332 7.28 6.66 17.07
N PRO A 333 6.52 5.95 17.94
CA PRO A 333 5.39 5.16 17.49
C PRO A 333 4.45 6.01 16.60
N GLY A 334 3.90 5.41 15.55
CA GLY A 334 3.11 6.12 14.54
C GLY A 334 3.89 6.97 13.54
N SER A 335 5.19 7.24 13.74
CA SER A 335 5.95 8.14 12.85
C SER A 335 6.52 7.49 11.59
N TRP A 336 6.28 6.20 11.39
CA TRP A 336 6.72 5.45 10.22
C TRP A 336 5.72 4.35 9.90
N GLU A 337 5.75 3.91 8.65
CA GLU A 337 4.89 2.87 8.11
C GLU A 337 5.63 2.06 7.05
N ARG A 338 5.12 0.88 6.76
CA ARG A 338 5.67 -0.01 5.72
C ARG A 338 4.55 -0.56 4.86
N LYS A 339 4.63 -0.33 3.54
CA LYS A 339 3.66 -0.89 2.60
C LYS A 339 3.88 -2.39 2.46
N LEU A 340 2.79 -3.14 2.33
CA LEU A 340 2.86 -4.55 1.92
C LEU A 340 3.12 -4.60 0.40
N PHE A 341 2.27 -3.92 -0.38
CA PHE A 341 2.39 -3.74 -1.82
C PHE A 341 1.63 -2.47 -2.25
N TRP A 342 1.78 -2.05 -3.51
CA TRP A 342 0.97 -0.97 -4.09
C TRP A 342 -0.18 -1.56 -4.89
N PHE A 343 -1.36 -0.93 -4.79
CA PHE A 343 -2.45 -1.26 -5.70
C PHE A 343 -2.10 -0.92 -7.15
N SER A 344 -2.68 -1.66 -8.10
CA SER A 344 -2.43 -1.47 -9.52
C SER A 344 -3.02 -0.16 -10.09
N GLY A 345 -2.57 0.23 -11.29
CA GLY A 345 -3.16 1.35 -12.05
C GLY A 345 -2.73 2.77 -11.64
N GLN A 346 -1.84 2.91 -10.66
CA GLN A 346 -1.43 4.21 -10.13
C GLN A 346 -0.24 4.81 -10.88
N ARG A 347 -0.40 6.02 -11.42
CA ARG A 347 0.66 6.75 -12.15
C ARG A 347 1.43 7.76 -11.30
N GLN A 348 0.90 8.10 -10.12
CA GLN A 348 1.49 9.09 -9.22
C GLN A 348 2.73 8.54 -8.51
N GLN A 349 3.58 9.45 -8.01
CA GLN A 349 4.76 9.10 -7.24
C GLN A 349 4.38 8.51 -5.87
N ALA A 350 3.48 9.19 -5.15
CA ALA A 350 2.86 8.66 -3.95
C ALA A 350 1.71 7.72 -4.37
N ARG A 351 1.73 6.49 -3.85
CA ARG A 351 0.79 5.44 -4.25
C ARG A 351 0.12 4.85 -3.04
N TRP A 352 -1.15 4.52 -3.19
CA TRP A 352 -1.96 3.78 -2.25
C TRP A 352 -1.60 2.30 -2.22
N GLY A 353 -1.68 1.73 -1.03
CA GLY A 353 -1.56 0.30 -0.82
C GLY A 353 -1.85 -0.05 0.64
N PRO A 354 -2.09 -1.34 0.95
CA PRO A 354 -2.12 -1.76 2.33
C PRO A 354 -0.74 -1.60 2.97
N GLY A 355 -0.71 -1.11 4.20
CA GLY A 355 0.50 -0.91 4.98
C GLY A 355 0.28 -1.18 6.45
N VAL A 356 1.38 -1.43 7.15
CA VAL A 356 1.39 -1.70 8.58
C VAL A 356 2.27 -0.70 9.31
N ARG A 357 1.88 -0.38 10.54
CA ARG A 357 2.60 0.50 11.46
C ARG A 357 2.25 0.16 12.90
N PHE A 358 3.03 0.69 13.84
CA PHE A 358 2.53 0.89 15.20
C PHE A 358 1.70 2.18 15.26
N ASP A 359 0.62 2.19 16.02
CA ASP A 359 -0.05 3.43 16.43
C ASP A 359 0.72 4.17 17.52
N GLU A 360 0.14 5.25 18.04
CA GLU A 360 0.74 6.06 19.11
C GLU A 360 0.88 5.28 20.43
N ASP A 361 0.02 4.28 20.65
CA ASP A 361 0.03 3.39 21.81
C ASP A 361 0.96 2.16 21.62
N GLY A 362 1.61 2.03 20.47
CA GLY A 362 2.48 0.91 20.14
C GLY A 362 1.75 -0.36 19.70
N LYS A 363 0.47 -0.28 19.33
CA LYS A 363 -0.30 -1.43 18.80
C LYS A 363 -0.16 -1.54 17.29
N PRO A 364 -0.07 -2.75 16.73
CA PRO A 364 0.03 -2.95 15.29
C PRO A 364 -1.31 -2.64 14.61
N VAL A 365 -1.26 -1.80 13.58
CA VAL A 365 -2.42 -1.41 12.77
C VAL A 365 -2.16 -1.76 11.31
N LEU A 366 -3.12 -2.42 10.66
CA LEU A 366 -3.19 -2.58 9.22
C LEU A 366 -4.13 -1.51 8.65
N ASP A 367 -3.60 -0.67 7.75
CA ASP A 367 -4.31 0.46 7.17
C ASP A 367 -4.06 0.56 5.65
N LEU A 368 -4.79 1.44 4.97
CA LEU A 368 -4.46 1.90 3.62
C LEU A 368 -3.60 3.15 3.75
N ILE A 369 -2.39 3.09 3.24
CA ILE A 369 -1.41 4.17 3.33
C ILE A 369 -1.13 4.76 1.95
N VAL A 370 -0.72 6.02 1.90
CA VAL A 370 -0.27 6.70 0.68
C VAL A 370 1.17 7.14 0.85
N THR A 371 2.08 6.54 0.10
CA THR A 371 3.51 6.80 0.28
C THR A 371 4.27 6.78 -1.04
N ALA A 372 5.27 7.67 -1.12
CA ALA A 372 6.28 7.65 -2.18
C ALA A 372 7.49 6.78 -1.79
N SER A 373 7.51 6.21 -0.59
CA SER A 373 8.61 5.37 -0.12
C SER A 373 8.67 4.06 -0.90
N ASN A 374 9.89 3.67 -1.28
CA ASN A 374 10.17 2.36 -1.85
C ASN A 374 10.29 1.26 -0.78
N GLU A 375 10.33 1.62 0.50
CA GLU A 375 10.45 0.65 1.61
C GLU A 375 9.20 -0.25 1.69
N HIS A 376 9.40 -1.55 1.86
CA HIS A 376 8.38 -2.59 1.99
C HIS A 376 8.39 -3.18 3.40
N PHE A 377 7.23 -3.66 3.84
CA PHE A 377 7.14 -4.62 4.92
C PHE A 377 7.54 -6.00 4.35
N PRO A 378 8.52 -6.70 4.95
CA PRO A 378 9.02 -7.96 4.41
C PRO A 378 7.90 -8.98 4.18
N GLU A 379 7.84 -9.56 2.98
CA GLU A 379 6.80 -10.56 2.65
C GLU A 379 6.70 -11.72 3.64
N PRO A 380 7.80 -12.32 4.13
CA PRO A 380 7.74 -13.39 5.13
C PRO A 380 6.99 -13.03 6.41
N ASP A 381 6.91 -11.74 6.74
CA ASP A 381 6.38 -11.22 8.00
C ASP A 381 4.89 -10.91 7.95
N TRP A 382 4.28 -10.95 6.77
CA TRP A 382 2.83 -10.75 6.65
C TRP A 382 2.14 -11.78 5.77
N LYS A 383 2.87 -12.57 4.98
CA LYS A 383 2.27 -13.53 4.07
C LYS A 383 2.42 -14.96 4.56
N GLN A 384 1.32 -15.70 4.54
CA GLN A 384 1.31 -17.14 4.78
C GLN A 384 2.11 -17.84 3.68
N GLN A 385 3.05 -18.67 4.10
CA GLN A 385 3.76 -19.55 3.17
C GLN A 385 2.87 -20.75 2.84
N PRO A 386 2.83 -21.21 1.58
CA PRO A 386 2.23 -22.49 1.23
C PRO A 386 2.85 -23.59 2.10
N ARG A 387 2.02 -24.49 2.63
CA ARG A 387 2.51 -25.70 3.30
C ARG A 387 2.61 -26.84 2.31
#